data_AF-A0A942N7H7-F1
#
_entry.id   AF-A0A942N7H7-F1
#
_cell.length_a   1.000
_cell.length_b   1.000
_cell.length_c   1.000
_cell.angle_alpha   90.00
_cell.angle_beta   90.00
_cell.angle_gamma   90.00
#
_symmetry.space_group_name_H-M   'P 1'
#
loop_
_entity.id
_entity.type
_entity.pdbx_description
1 polymer ?
#
loop_
_entity_poly.entity_id
_entity_poly.type
_entity_poly.pdbx_seq_one_letter_code
_entity_poly.pdbx_strand_id
1 'polypeptide(L)'
;MFRWRPVMRPKNYTVKDLWRKGDKLLRKGKTAEAKEALLAAAQSHSPIDRHYAYVKLIRLLQSAPGQNDELVEICKQDIDLFPEFYEAWMLEYLNNIPTPYFPSFAVLAGIYEQQGKHTEALSLCELAIGYGLTETIGEDFPERMERLLAKLKC
;
A
#
# COMPACT_ATOMS: atom_id res chain seq x y z
N MET A 1 -7.66 9.73 -53.85
CA MET A 1 -7.16 8.61 -53.03
C MET A 1 -7.21 9.05 -51.56
N PHE A 2 -8.32 8.79 -50.86
CA PHE A 2 -8.50 9.25 -49.47
C PHE A 2 -7.85 8.27 -48.49
N ARG A 3 -6.85 8.75 -47.76
CA ARG A 3 -6.10 7.98 -46.77
C ARG A 3 -6.86 8.03 -45.44
N TRP A 4 -7.62 6.99 -45.15
CA TRP A 4 -8.29 6.79 -43.86
C TRP A 4 -7.23 6.78 -42.74
N ARG A 5 -7.26 7.74 -41.81
CA ARG A 5 -6.54 7.63 -40.53
C ARG A 5 -7.51 6.99 -39.53
N PRO A 6 -7.20 5.83 -38.93
CA PRO A 6 -8.07 5.27 -37.92
C PRO A 6 -8.09 6.20 -36.71
N VAL A 7 -9.28 6.62 -36.30
CA VAL A 7 -9.51 7.29 -35.02
C VAL A 7 -9.07 6.30 -33.95
N MET A 8 -7.95 6.59 -33.27
CA MET A 8 -7.48 5.78 -32.14
C MET A 8 -8.58 5.76 -31.08
N ARG A 9 -9.22 4.61 -30.87
CA ARG A 9 -10.10 4.43 -29.71
C ARG A 9 -9.24 4.59 -28.45
N PRO A 10 -9.70 5.32 -27.43
CA PRO A 10 -9.00 5.34 -26.15
C PRO A 10 -8.86 3.90 -25.66
N LYS A 11 -7.63 3.54 -25.28
CA LYS A 11 -7.35 2.19 -24.74
C LYS A 11 -8.02 2.11 -23.37
N ASN A 12 -9.06 1.29 -23.27
CA ASN A 12 -9.63 0.91 -21.97
C ASN A 12 -8.65 -0.06 -21.31
N TYR A 13 -7.79 0.48 -20.43
CA TYR A 13 -6.88 -0.33 -19.63
C TYR A 13 -7.65 -0.98 -18.49
N THR A 14 -7.44 -2.27 -18.26
CA THR A 14 -7.89 -2.90 -17.01
C THR A 14 -6.98 -2.47 -15.86
N VAL A 15 -7.44 -2.61 -14.62
CA VAL A 15 -6.64 -2.28 -13.43
C VAL A 15 -5.34 -3.09 -13.40
N LYS A 16 -5.41 -4.36 -13.78
CA LYS A 16 -4.23 -5.25 -13.95
C LYS A 16 -3.26 -4.73 -15.01
N ASP A 17 -3.75 -4.10 -16.08
CA ASP A 17 -2.88 -3.49 -17.09
C ASP A 17 -2.19 -2.24 -16.56
N LEU A 18 -2.87 -1.45 -15.72
CA LEU A 18 -2.29 -0.29 -15.06
C LEU A 18 -1.17 -0.69 -14.07
N TRP A 19 -1.36 -1.77 -13.30
CA TRP A 19 -0.29 -2.32 -12.45
C TRP A 19 0.93 -2.77 -13.24
N ARG A 20 0.70 -3.56 -14.30
CA ARG A 20 1.77 -4.04 -15.18
C ARG A 20 2.50 -2.89 -15.85
N LYS A 21 1.77 -1.84 -16.20
CA LYS A 21 2.34 -0.60 -16.75
C LYS A 21 3.23 0.08 -15.70
N GLY A 22 2.76 0.25 -14.46
CA GLY A 22 3.54 0.80 -13.35
C GLY A 22 4.85 0.04 -13.11
N ASP A 23 4.78 -1.28 -12.95
CA ASP A 23 5.96 -2.14 -12.76
C ASP A 23 6.95 -2.03 -13.94
N LYS A 24 6.44 -1.98 -15.18
CA LYS A 24 7.28 -1.83 -16.37
C LYS A 24 7.95 -0.46 -16.42
N LEU A 25 7.29 0.60 -15.96
CA LEU A 25 7.84 1.95 -15.92
C LEU A 25 8.89 2.09 -14.82
N LEU A 26 8.68 1.46 -13.66
CA LEU A 26 9.67 1.36 -12.58
C LEU A 26 10.97 0.72 -13.06
N ARG A 27 10.90 -0.43 -13.76
CA ARG A 27 12.09 -1.08 -14.34
C ARG A 27 12.84 -0.22 -15.36
N LYS A 28 12.19 0.81 -15.90
CA LYS A 28 12.77 1.76 -16.86
C LYS A 28 13.23 3.07 -16.21
N GLY A 29 13.15 3.19 -14.88
CA GLY A 29 13.48 4.43 -14.16
C GLY A 29 12.48 5.57 -14.35
N LYS A 30 11.30 5.30 -14.92
CA LYS A 30 10.25 6.30 -15.18
C LYS A 30 9.33 6.44 -13.96
N THR A 31 9.88 6.92 -12.84
CA THR A 31 9.20 6.92 -11.53
C THR A 31 7.92 7.75 -11.51
N ALA A 32 7.91 8.93 -12.14
CA ALA A 32 6.72 9.78 -12.21
C ALA A 32 5.56 9.12 -13.00
N GLU A 33 5.85 8.61 -14.21
CA GLU A 33 4.85 7.91 -15.03
C GLU A 33 4.35 6.62 -14.35
N ALA A 34 5.24 5.93 -13.61
CA ALA A 34 4.87 4.74 -12.85
C ALA A 34 3.88 5.08 -11.74
N LYS A 35 4.17 6.14 -10.99
CA LYS A 35 3.32 6.65 -9.91
C LYS A 35 1.93 7.04 -10.43
N GLU A 36 1.84 7.80 -11.52
CA GLU A 36 0.55 8.13 -12.14
C GLU A 36 -0.26 6.90 -12.53
N ALA A 37 0.38 5.89 -13.12
CA ALA A 37 -0.29 4.65 -13.49
C ALA A 37 -0.80 3.87 -12.27
N LEU A 38 -0.05 3.87 -11.17
CA LEU A 38 -0.45 3.22 -9.93
C LEU A 38 -1.57 3.98 -9.20
N LEU A 39 -1.52 5.32 -9.17
CA LEU A 39 -2.60 6.15 -8.63
C LEU A 39 -3.90 5.95 -9.41
N ALA A 40 -3.83 5.84 -10.73
CA ALA A 40 -4.99 5.50 -11.55
C ALA A 40 -5.55 4.10 -11.22
N ALA A 41 -4.67 3.13 -10.91
CA ALA A 41 -5.09 1.79 -10.51
C ALA A 41 -5.73 1.77 -9.11
N ALA A 42 -5.30 2.66 -8.21
CA ALA A 42 -5.87 2.83 -6.88
C ALA A 42 -7.30 3.43 -6.89
N GLN A 43 -7.79 3.88 -8.05
CA GLN A 43 -9.19 4.30 -8.25
C GLN A 43 -10.12 3.13 -8.64
N SER A 44 -9.65 1.87 -8.57
CA SER A 44 -10.47 0.69 -8.82
C SER A 44 -11.65 0.59 -7.85
N HIS A 45 -12.76 -0.02 -8.26
CA HIS A 45 -13.86 -0.37 -7.36
C HIS A 45 -13.60 -1.63 -6.54
N SER A 46 -12.59 -2.44 -6.90
CA SER A 46 -12.22 -3.64 -6.15
C SER A 46 -11.28 -3.28 -5.00
N PRO A 47 -11.61 -3.60 -3.72
CA PRO A 47 -10.73 -3.30 -2.59
C PRO A 47 -9.42 -4.09 -2.66
N ILE A 48 -9.44 -5.32 -3.18
CA ILE A 48 -8.22 -6.10 -3.47
C ILE A 48 -7.33 -5.36 -4.47
N ASP A 49 -7.94 -4.83 -5.53
CA ASP A 49 -7.19 -4.13 -6.55
C ASP A 49 -6.56 -2.83 -6.02
N ARG A 50 -7.35 -2.06 -5.27
CA ARG A 50 -6.90 -0.81 -4.63
C ARG A 50 -5.71 -1.07 -3.71
N HIS A 51 -5.82 -2.08 -2.84
CA HIS A 51 -4.75 -2.48 -1.93
C HIS A 51 -3.45 -2.80 -2.68
N TYR A 52 -3.51 -3.64 -3.72
CA TYR A 52 -2.30 -3.96 -4.50
C TYR A 52 -1.69 -2.76 -5.21
N ALA A 53 -2.50 -1.78 -5.64
CA ALA A 53 -1.98 -0.51 -6.16
C ALA A 53 -1.25 0.28 -5.06
N TYR A 54 -1.82 0.38 -3.85
CA TYR A 54 -1.19 1.05 -2.71
C TYR A 54 0.12 0.39 -2.28
N VAL A 55 0.18 -0.94 -2.20
CA VAL A 55 1.43 -1.68 -1.88
C VAL A 55 2.57 -1.30 -2.84
N LYS A 56 2.26 -1.11 -4.12
CA LYS A 56 3.25 -0.69 -5.12
C LYS A 56 3.64 0.78 -4.97
N LEU A 57 2.68 1.66 -4.67
CA LEU A 57 2.95 3.05 -4.35
C LEU A 57 3.85 3.19 -3.12
N ILE A 58 3.58 2.45 -2.05
CA ILE A 58 4.38 2.42 -0.83
C ILE A 58 5.84 2.08 -1.15
N ARG A 59 6.08 1.00 -1.90
CA ARG A 59 7.43 0.61 -2.31
C ARG A 59 8.13 1.69 -3.15
N LEU A 60 7.39 2.33 -4.06
CA LEU A 60 7.90 3.42 -4.89
C LEU A 60 8.31 4.61 -4.01
N LEU A 61 7.43 5.04 -3.10
CA LEU A 61 7.63 6.22 -2.26
C LEU A 61 8.72 6.00 -1.21
N GLN A 62 8.83 4.80 -0.62
CA GLN A 62 9.93 4.45 0.30
C GLN A 62 11.32 4.54 -0.36
N SER A 63 11.39 4.29 -1.68
CA SER A 63 12.66 4.39 -2.42
C SER A 63 13.02 5.82 -2.86
N ALA A 64 12.09 6.77 -2.69
CA ALA A 64 12.24 8.14 -3.17
C ALA A 64 12.46 9.13 -2.00
N PRO A 65 13.54 9.92 -2.02
CA PRO A 65 13.80 10.88 -0.95
C PRO A 65 12.72 11.97 -0.90
N GLY A 66 12.32 12.37 0.31
CA GLY A 66 11.45 13.53 0.54
C GLY A 66 9.95 13.32 0.31
N GLN A 67 9.49 12.09 0.02
CA GLN A 67 8.06 11.79 -0.19
C GLN A 67 7.36 11.23 1.07
N ASN A 68 7.81 11.63 2.27
CA ASN A 68 7.28 11.10 3.53
C ASN A 68 5.80 11.42 3.75
N ASP A 69 5.35 12.64 3.42
CA ASP A 69 3.95 13.05 3.64
C ASP A 69 2.98 12.26 2.75
N GLU A 70 3.36 12.06 1.50
CA GLU A 70 2.55 11.27 0.58
C GLU A 70 2.58 9.77 0.92
N LEU A 71 3.72 9.25 1.38
CA LEU A 71 3.80 7.88 1.88
C LEU A 71 2.85 7.69 3.08
N VAL A 72 2.82 8.65 4.01
CA VAL A 72 1.89 8.63 5.14
C VAL A 72 0.44 8.61 4.66
N GLU A 73 0.08 9.44 3.68
CA GLU A 73 -1.27 9.51 3.15
C GLU A 73 -1.70 8.20 2.47
N ILE A 74 -0.83 7.62 1.63
CA ILE A 74 -1.10 6.33 0.98
C ILE A 74 -1.25 5.22 2.03
N CYS A 75 -0.39 5.18 3.05
CA CYS A 75 -0.52 4.17 4.11
C CYS A 75 -1.85 4.31 4.87
N LYS A 76 -2.28 5.54 5.19
CA LYS A 76 -3.57 5.77 5.84
C LYS A 76 -4.74 5.29 4.97
N GLN A 77 -4.74 5.67 3.69
CA GLN A 77 -5.80 5.25 2.76
C GLN A 77 -5.87 3.73 2.59
N ASP A 78 -4.74 3.04 2.62
CA ASP A 78 -4.70 1.58 2.58
C ASP A 78 -5.19 0.98 3.91
N ILE A 79 -4.76 1.51 5.06
CA ILE A 79 -5.25 1.07 6.38
C ILE A 79 -6.77 1.25 6.50
N ASP A 80 -7.32 2.38 6.07
CA ASP A 80 -8.76 2.66 6.08
C ASP A 80 -9.54 1.69 5.17
N LEU A 81 -8.90 1.21 4.10
CA LEU A 81 -9.44 0.21 3.18
C LEU A 81 -9.43 -1.21 3.78
N PHE A 82 -8.66 -1.45 4.85
CA PHE A 82 -8.40 -2.79 5.38
C PHE A 82 -9.68 -3.62 5.64
N PRO A 83 -10.74 -3.11 6.29
CA PRO A 83 -11.92 -3.93 6.57
C PRO A 83 -12.60 -4.46 5.30
N GLU A 84 -12.79 -3.61 4.29
CA GLU A 84 -13.38 -3.98 2.99
C GLU A 84 -12.45 -4.94 2.23
N PHE A 85 -11.14 -4.68 2.27
CA PHE A 85 -10.14 -5.55 1.67
C PHE A 85 -10.16 -6.93 2.30
N TYR A 86 -10.16 -7.01 3.63
CA TYR A 86 -10.11 -8.26 4.36
C TYR A 86 -11.35 -9.11 4.11
N GLU A 87 -12.53 -8.50 4.07
CA GLU A 87 -13.78 -9.18 3.70
C GLU A 87 -13.69 -9.76 2.28
N ALA A 88 -13.27 -8.95 1.30
CA ALA A 88 -13.12 -9.42 -0.08
C ALA A 88 -12.06 -10.52 -0.22
N TRP A 89 -10.93 -10.37 0.49
CA TRP A 89 -9.85 -11.36 0.53
C TRP A 89 -10.35 -12.70 1.09
N MET A 90 -11.06 -12.67 2.22
CA MET A 90 -11.63 -13.87 2.84
C MET A 90 -12.62 -14.60 1.93
N LEU A 91 -13.45 -13.86 1.19
CA LEU A 91 -14.38 -14.43 0.21
C LEU A 91 -13.66 -15.06 -0.99
N GLU A 92 -12.63 -14.40 -1.52
CA GLU A 92 -11.88 -14.89 -2.68
C GLU A 92 -11.01 -16.12 -2.34
N TYR A 93 -10.51 -16.19 -1.09
CA TYR A 93 -9.48 -17.15 -0.68
C TYR A 93 -9.89 -18.16 0.40
N LEU A 94 -11.19 -18.22 0.76
CA LEU A 94 -11.90 -19.30 1.48
C LEU A 94 -11.01 -20.27 2.29
N ASN A 95 -10.52 -19.77 3.45
CA ASN A 95 -9.91 -20.51 4.56
C ASN A 95 -8.60 -21.29 4.30
N ASN A 96 -7.93 -21.11 3.16
CA ASN A 96 -6.70 -21.87 2.84
C ASN A 96 -5.42 -21.01 2.69
N ILE A 97 -5.46 -19.73 3.05
CA ILE A 97 -4.36 -18.80 2.73
C ILE A 97 -3.80 -18.12 4.00
N PRO A 98 -2.47 -17.96 4.09
CA PRO A 98 -1.85 -17.17 5.15
C PRO A 98 -2.40 -15.74 5.18
N THR A 99 -2.24 -15.09 6.34
CA THR A 99 -2.47 -13.66 6.57
C THR A 99 -2.06 -12.82 5.36
N PRO A 100 -2.92 -11.94 4.83
CA PRO A 100 -2.58 -11.13 3.67
C PRO A 100 -1.37 -10.24 3.97
N TYR A 101 -0.48 -10.10 2.97
CA TYR A 101 0.65 -9.17 3.08
C TYR A 101 0.14 -7.73 3.08
N PHE A 102 0.19 -7.06 4.24
CA PHE A 102 -0.36 -5.72 4.44
C PHE A 102 0.65 -4.76 5.11
N PRO A 103 1.63 -4.23 4.35
CA PRO A 103 2.78 -3.53 4.93
C PRO A 103 2.45 -2.15 5.51
N SER A 104 1.29 -1.58 5.17
CA SER A 104 0.93 -0.18 5.46
C SER A 104 0.95 0.14 6.96
N PHE A 105 0.52 -0.79 7.81
CA PHE A 105 0.60 -0.65 9.27
C PHE A 105 2.04 -0.50 9.75
N ALA A 106 2.93 -1.42 9.35
CA ALA A 106 4.32 -1.44 9.77
C ALA A 106 5.08 -0.21 9.25
N VAL A 107 4.85 0.16 7.98
CA VAL A 107 5.48 1.33 7.37
C VAL A 107 5.07 2.62 8.08
N LEU A 108 3.76 2.81 8.32
CA LEU A 108 3.28 4.02 8.98
C LEU A 108 3.72 4.09 10.45
N ALA A 109 3.71 2.96 11.17
CA ALA A 109 4.22 2.89 12.54
C ALA A 109 5.71 3.27 12.60
N GLY A 110 6.52 2.80 11.65
CA GLY A 110 7.93 3.19 11.54
C GLY A 110 8.13 4.69 11.30
N ILE A 111 7.31 5.29 10.44
CA ILE A 111 7.36 6.74 10.18
C ILE A 111 6.97 7.53 11.45
N TYR A 112 5.89 7.14 12.13
CA TYR A 112 5.47 7.78 13.37
C TYR A 112 6.50 7.62 14.49
N GLU A 113 7.13 6.46 14.60
CA GLU A 113 8.23 6.24 15.54
C GLU A 113 9.40 7.19 15.27
N GLN A 114 9.81 7.36 14.01
CA GLN A 114 10.87 8.30 13.64
C GLN A 114 10.51 9.77 13.90
N GLN A 115 9.22 10.11 13.84
CA GLN A 115 8.69 11.44 14.14
C GLN A 115 8.48 11.69 15.65
N GLY A 116 8.78 10.72 16.52
CA GLY A 116 8.50 10.81 17.96
C GLY A 116 7.02 10.67 18.34
N LYS A 117 6.17 10.31 17.37
CA LYS A 117 4.73 10.05 17.56
C LYS A 117 4.50 8.63 18.08
N HIS A 118 5.09 8.34 19.24
CA HIS A 118 5.13 6.98 19.79
C HIS A 118 3.73 6.44 20.13
N THR A 119 2.82 7.30 20.56
CA THR A 119 1.42 6.95 20.84
C THR A 119 0.68 6.47 19.60
N GLU A 120 0.81 7.20 18.49
CA GLU A 120 0.15 6.86 17.23
C GLU A 120 0.76 5.61 16.61
N ALA A 121 2.09 5.44 16.71
CA ALA A 121 2.76 4.22 16.30
C ALA A 121 2.27 3.00 17.11
N LEU A 122 2.05 3.16 18.42
CA LEU A 122 1.55 2.10 19.30
C LEU A 122 0.13 1.69 18.91
N SER A 123 -0.77 2.66 18.73
CA SER A 123 -2.16 2.39 18.31
C SER A 123 -2.25 1.66 16.97
N LEU A 124 -1.34 1.94 16.03
CA LEU A 124 -1.28 1.20 14.77
C LEU A 124 -0.87 -0.26 14.95
N CYS A 125 0.07 -0.54 15.85
CA CYS A 125 0.49 -1.91 16.16
C CYS A 125 -0.66 -2.70 16.82
N GLU A 126 -1.34 -2.07 17.78
CA GLU A 126 -2.51 -2.65 18.45
C GLU A 126 -3.63 -2.96 17.44
N LEU A 127 -3.89 -2.03 16.51
CA LEU A 127 -4.89 -2.21 15.46
C LEU A 127 -4.52 -3.37 14.52
N ALA A 128 -3.26 -3.47 14.09
CA ALA A 128 -2.79 -4.56 13.24
C ALA A 128 -2.93 -5.93 13.93
N ILE A 129 -2.54 -6.02 15.21
CA ILE A 129 -2.74 -7.23 16.03
C ILE A 129 -4.22 -7.56 16.18
N GLY A 130 -5.08 -6.55 16.38
CA GLY A 130 -6.53 -6.70 16.45
C GLY A 130 -7.14 -7.30 15.18
N TYR A 131 -6.52 -7.04 14.03
CA TYR A 131 -6.89 -7.66 12.75
C TYR A 131 -6.23 -9.02 12.49
N GLY A 132 -5.47 -9.56 13.45
CA GLY A 132 -4.76 -10.82 13.30
C GLY A 132 -3.60 -10.76 12.31
N LEU A 133 -3.06 -9.57 12.03
CA LEU A 133 -1.92 -9.42 11.14
C LEU A 133 -0.65 -9.89 11.85
N THR A 134 -0.14 -11.05 11.43
CA THR A 134 1.18 -11.55 11.80
C THR A 134 2.19 -11.03 10.77
N GLU A 135 2.94 -10.00 11.15
CA GLU A 135 4.28 -9.63 10.67
C GLU A 135 4.62 -9.92 9.19
N THR A 136 4.89 -8.85 8.44
CA THR A 136 5.50 -8.93 7.11
C THR A 136 7.00 -8.65 7.21
N ILE A 137 7.84 -9.51 6.63
CA ILE A 137 9.32 -9.43 6.50
C ILE A 137 9.95 -8.15 7.11
N GLY A 138 10.42 -8.24 8.36
CA GLY A 138 11.41 -7.29 8.88
C GLY A 138 11.33 -6.89 10.35
N GLU A 139 10.15 -6.85 11.00
CA GLU A 139 10.03 -6.40 12.40
C GLU A 139 8.64 -6.54 13.09
N ASP A 140 8.55 -7.38 14.13
CA ASP A 140 7.28 -7.86 14.73
C ASP A 140 6.50 -6.78 15.50
N PHE A 141 5.17 -6.82 15.42
CA PHE A 141 4.31 -5.80 16.07
C PHE A 141 4.46 -5.82 17.60
N PRO A 142 4.38 -6.98 18.31
CA PRO A 142 4.74 -7.08 19.72
C PRO A 142 6.11 -6.47 20.08
N GLU A 143 7.19 -6.82 19.35
CA GLU A 143 8.53 -6.28 19.63
C GLU A 143 8.58 -4.76 19.44
N ARG A 144 7.93 -4.24 18.39
CA ARG A 144 7.81 -2.79 18.17
C ARG A 144 7.03 -2.13 19.31
N MET A 145 5.93 -2.72 19.78
CA MET A 145 5.15 -2.19 20.90
C MET A 145 5.99 -2.10 22.18
N GLU A 146 6.76 -3.14 22.51
CA GLU A 146 7.65 -3.13 23.68
C GLU A 146 8.64 -1.96 23.62
N ARG A 147 9.27 -1.75 22.45
CA ARG A 147 10.18 -0.62 22.24
C ARG A 147 9.48 0.73 22.36
N LEU A 148 8.30 0.89 21.79
CA LEU A 148 7.51 2.13 21.87
C LEU A 148 7.07 2.43 23.31
N LEU A 149 6.64 1.41 24.05
CA LEU A 149 6.28 1.54 25.47
C LEU A 149 7.48 1.95 26.33
N ALA A 150 8.68 1.44 26.03
CA ALA A 150 9.90 1.88 26.72
C ALA A 150 10.19 3.37 26.47
N LYS A 151 9.98 3.85 25.25
CA LYS A 151 10.17 5.27 24.88
C LYS A 151 9.14 6.22 25.50
N LEU A 152 7.96 5.73 25.86
CA LEU A 152 6.91 6.52 26.54
C LEU A 152 7.10 6.63 28.05
N LYS A 153 7.90 5.74 28.65
CA LYS A 153 8.19 5.72 30.10
C LYS A 153 9.37 6.59 30.51
N CYS A 154 10.11 7.12 29.53
CA CYS A 154 11.26 8.01 29.70
C CYS A 154 10.85 9.46 29.44
#